data_AF-A0A926TNB2-F1
#
_entry.id   AF-A0A926TNB2-F1
#
_cell.length_a   1.000
_cell.length_b   1.000
_cell.length_c   1.000
_cell.angle_alpha   90.00
_cell.angle_beta   90.00
_cell.angle_gamma   90.00
#
_symmetry.space_group_name_H-M   'P 1'
#
loop_
_entity.id
_entity.type
_entity.pdbx_description
1 polymer ?
#
loop_
_entity_poly.entity_id
_entity_poly.type
_entity_poly.pdbx_seq_one_letter_code
_entity_poly.pdbx_strand_id
1 'polypeptide(L)'
;MRKFDQSVATCKPRDRFKGFWVGSLAVIVPLSVGFLSPAWSYEPDTAPSTEEPSGLLPMSCQPTQATQAIGLTRFVSDVTQTAAMIEQPAIGIETLFGSIAPQMLAYLSAPAFPDIHQRARLAKVPVVMYHDILPEKQVFFDVTPEELEQRFQEIKQKGVTPITMDQLVTHLRTGLPLPEKPILLTFDDGYSGHYEHVYPLLKKYNYPAVFAIYTTKVGKKIGRSSLTWEQLREMAKDPLVTISSHSVTHKVMSGLTKEQLQLETQESKRILETELGVPVRYFTYPEGKFDAQAVEAVKEAGYAAALTMDDNDERLAGKSDNLLTIGRVGQSRLLEMLDVAWGGAKLPSWSQSFDFTAPVTRTDATIDNTPFIFVSGGKPITIHARTRAQVPEILEGTEAIAAVDGGFFSLEFLDSNAMLGPVFSQSEGTFIPGKRGEIPFLDQRPLVLISPTAVKFVPFDHKKHNTLESIQAELPNVTDAFVAAGWLVENSQAQPLERFGRLYSVNELRHRAFWGINQAGQPQIGVSTEPIGSVDLGAALAKAGFRHAVMLDSGASTSLAYKGASLVGYTPRPVPHVVALVPPTSELNTNCALVSAR
;
A
#
# COMPACT_ATOMS: atom_id res chain seq x y z
N MET A 1 -55.95 18.72 -27.60
CA MET A 1 -56.16 20.05 -28.22
C MET A 1 -54.79 20.70 -28.44
N ARG A 2 -54.49 21.22 -29.66
CA ARG A 2 -53.27 21.97 -30.08
C ARG A 2 -51.92 21.25 -29.81
N LYS A 3 -51.16 20.66 -30.77
CA LYS A 3 -50.63 21.08 -32.11
C LYS A 3 -49.72 22.32 -32.10
N PHE A 4 -48.44 22.17 -32.46
CA PHE A 4 -47.76 22.56 -33.73
C PHE A 4 -46.30 22.02 -33.68
N ASP A 5 -45.85 21.11 -34.55
CA ASP A 5 -45.27 21.28 -35.92
C ASP A 5 -43.89 21.99 -35.95
N GLN A 6 -42.79 21.26 -36.18
CA GLN A 6 -42.14 20.94 -37.47
C GLN A 6 -41.21 22.04 -38.05
N SER A 7 -39.94 21.68 -38.28
CA SER A 7 -39.35 21.72 -39.64
C SER A 7 -37.94 21.09 -39.67
N VAL A 8 -37.59 20.55 -40.85
CA VAL A 8 -36.33 19.87 -41.17
C VAL A 8 -35.56 20.73 -42.17
N ALA A 9 -34.23 20.77 -42.09
CA ALA A 9 -33.39 21.16 -43.23
C ALA A 9 -32.08 20.36 -43.25
N THR A 10 -31.84 19.69 -44.37
CA THR A 10 -30.63 18.92 -44.69
C THR A 10 -29.80 19.67 -45.73
N CYS A 11 -28.46 19.56 -45.68
CA CYS A 11 -27.62 19.38 -46.88
C CYS A 11 -26.17 19.00 -46.55
N LYS A 12 -25.48 18.48 -47.58
CA LYS A 12 -24.19 17.76 -47.52
C LYS A 12 -23.09 18.51 -48.34
N PRO A 13 -21.86 17.99 -48.54
CA PRO A 13 -20.62 18.79 -48.60
C PRO A 13 -20.08 19.02 -50.03
N ARG A 14 -18.96 19.76 -50.15
CA ARG A 14 -17.90 19.59 -51.18
C ARG A 14 -16.61 20.35 -50.78
N ASP A 15 -15.44 19.70 -50.82
CA ASP A 15 -14.38 19.80 -51.86
C ASP A 15 -13.73 21.21 -52.01
N ARG A 16 -12.43 21.45 -52.25
CA ARG A 16 -11.13 20.72 -52.21
C ARG A 16 -10.07 21.68 -52.83
N PHE A 17 -8.79 21.58 -52.44
CA PHE A 17 -7.55 21.88 -53.22
C PHE A 17 -6.85 23.27 -53.33
N LYS A 18 -5.49 23.22 -53.23
CA LYS A 18 -4.40 24.20 -53.56
C LYS A 18 -4.28 25.40 -52.59
N GLY A 19 -3.14 26.00 -52.21
CA GLY A 19 -1.68 25.89 -52.47
C GLY A 19 -1.01 27.25 -52.07
N PHE A 20 0.31 27.49 -51.95
CA PHE A 20 1.55 26.69 -52.00
C PHE A 20 2.74 27.63 -51.59
N TRP A 21 3.82 27.16 -50.92
CA TRP A 21 5.10 27.89 -50.58
C TRP A 21 5.02 29.03 -49.53
N VAL A 22 6.07 29.42 -48.77
CA VAL A 22 7.24 28.74 -48.13
C VAL A 22 7.86 29.73 -47.11
N GLY A 23 8.59 29.25 -46.09
CA GLY A 23 9.34 30.13 -45.20
C GLY A 23 10.21 29.38 -44.17
N SER A 24 11.42 29.00 -44.56
CA SER A 24 12.38 28.32 -43.68
C SER A 24 13.13 29.30 -42.79
N LEU A 25 13.44 28.92 -41.55
CA LEU A 25 14.64 29.37 -40.85
C LEU A 25 15.40 28.14 -40.34
N ALA A 26 16.68 28.06 -40.69
CA ALA A 26 17.58 27.00 -40.21
C ALA A 26 18.56 27.59 -39.19
N VAL A 27 18.95 26.78 -38.21
CA VAL A 27 20.13 27.04 -37.37
C VAL A 27 21.07 25.84 -37.54
N ILE A 28 22.33 26.14 -37.84
CA ILE A 28 23.43 25.21 -38.09
C ILE A 28 24.34 25.25 -36.83
N VAL A 29 25.05 24.18 -36.45
CA VAL A 29 26.54 24.00 -36.53
C VAL A 29 26.93 23.18 -35.25
N PRO A 30 27.91 22.23 -35.22
CA PRO A 30 28.36 21.25 -36.21
C PRO A 30 28.48 19.80 -35.63
N LEU A 31 28.88 18.84 -36.47
CA LEU A 31 29.52 17.57 -36.04
C LEU A 31 31.06 17.72 -35.99
N SER A 32 31.72 16.93 -35.14
CA SER A 32 33.19 16.72 -35.14
C SER A 32 33.55 15.24 -35.16
N VAL A 33 34.64 14.87 -35.85
CA VAL A 33 35.00 13.49 -36.26
C VAL A 33 36.44 13.15 -35.87
N GLY A 34 36.73 11.87 -35.58
CA GLY A 34 38.07 11.26 -35.52
C GLY A 34 38.56 10.96 -34.09
N PHE A 35 39.15 9.81 -33.75
CA PHE A 35 40.13 9.02 -34.53
C PHE A 35 40.12 7.50 -34.18
N LEU A 36 40.88 6.72 -34.94
CA LEU A 36 41.00 5.25 -34.90
C LEU A 36 42.34 4.75 -34.31
N SER A 37 42.28 3.50 -33.79
CA SER A 37 43.30 2.42 -33.87
C SER A 37 44.45 2.33 -32.83
N PRO A 38 45.11 1.14 -32.67
CA PRO A 38 44.59 -0.24 -32.83
C PRO A 38 45.10 -1.29 -31.79
N ALA A 39 44.41 -2.44 -31.75
CA ALA A 39 44.85 -3.85 -31.57
C ALA A 39 46.07 -4.26 -30.68
N TRP A 40 45.93 -5.40 -29.99
CA TRP A 40 46.68 -6.65 -30.28
C TRP A 40 46.06 -7.87 -29.54
N SER A 41 46.39 -9.07 -30.01
CA SER A 41 45.79 -10.36 -29.64
C SER A 41 46.88 -11.39 -29.31
N TYR A 42 46.67 -12.30 -28.34
CA TYR A 42 47.15 -13.70 -28.43
C TYR A 42 46.59 -14.62 -27.31
N GLU A 43 46.26 -15.85 -27.70
CA GLU A 43 46.11 -17.08 -26.91
C GLU A 43 47.00 -18.12 -27.64
N PRO A 44 47.58 -19.18 -27.03
CA PRO A 44 46.77 -20.40 -26.81
C PRO A 44 47.27 -21.47 -25.77
N ASP A 45 46.45 -22.51 -25.61
CA ASP A 45 46.75 -23.97 -25.54
C ASP A 45 47.31 -24.74 -24.29
N THR A 46 46.42 -25.59 -23.76
CA THR A 46 46.57 -27.06 -23.48
C THR A 46 47.15 -27.62 -22.15
N ALA A 47 46.69 -28.86 -21.83
CA ALA A 47 46.81 -29.65 -20.58
C ALA A 47 47.86 -30.81 -20.70
N PRO A 48 47.96 -31.90 -19.88
CA PRO A 48 47.13 -32.38 -18.73
C PRO A 48 47.83 -33.10 -17.51
N SER A 49 47.01 -33.48 -16.51
CA SER A 49 47.06 -34.66 -15.59
C SER A 49 48.29 -35.04 -14.70
N THR A 50 48.03 -35.31 -13.39
CA THR A 50 48.30 -36.59 -12.65
C THR A 50 47.69 -36.58 -11.22
N GLU A 51 47.56 -37.74 -10.56
CA GLU A 51 46.72 -38.01 -9.36
C GLU A 51 47.45 -38.08 -7.99
N GLU A 52 46.69 -37.76 -6.92
CA GLU A 52 46.69 -38.33 -5.53
C GLU A 52 47.91 -38.23 -4.56
N PRO A 53 47.73 -38.47 -3.22
CA PRO A 53 46.57 -38.17 -2.34
C PRO A 53 46.94 -37.61 -0.91
N SER A 54 45.88 -37.36 -0.12
CA SER A 54 45.83 -37.33 1.37
C SER A 54 46.26 -36.07 2.15
N GLY A 55 45.36 -35.59 3.02
CA GLY A 55 45.59 -34.49 3.97
C GLY A 55 44.26 -33.91 4.50
N LEU A 56 43.93 -34.15 5.78
CA LEU A 56 42.66 -33.73 6.41
C LEU A 56 42.64 -32.26 6.88
N LEU A 57 41.42 -31.74 7.13
CA LEU A 57 40.99 -30.49 7.82
C LEU A 57 40.58 -29.32 6.89
N PRO A 58 39.70 -28.40 7.35
CA PRO A 58 38.26 -28.63 7.54
C PRO A 58 37.40 -27.77 6.58
N MET A 59 36.11 -28.08 6.47
CA MET A 59 35.19 -27.39 5.54
C MET A 59 35.01 -25.90 5.87
N SER A 60 35.28 -25.03 4.90
CA SER A 60 34.72 -23.67 4.85
C SER A 60 33.90 -23.49 3.57
N CYS A 61 32.58 -23.58 3.68
CA CYS A 61 31.69 -23.22 2.58
C CYS A 61 31.64 -21.70 2.48
N GLN A 62 32.28 -21.12 1.47
CA GLN A 62 31.99 -19.74 1.06
C GLN A 62 30.58 -19.69 0.45
N PRO A 63 29.70 -18.76 0.85
CA PRO A 63 28.44 -18.55 0.15
C PRO A 63 28.71 -17.99 -1.25
N THR A 64 28.15 -18.65 -2.28
CA THR A 64 28.04 -18.09 -3.62
C THR A 64 27.32 -16.73 -3.57
N GLN A 65 27.83 -15.75 -4.33
CA GLN A 65 27.33 -14.39 -4.30
C GLN A 65 25.86 -14.31 -4.74
N ALA A 66 24.97 -13.99 -3.79
CA ALA A 66 23.59 -13.67 -4.08
C ALA A 66 23.49 -12.30 -4.77
N THR A 67 23.45 -12.27 -6.10
CA THR A 67 23.31 -11.05 -6.89
C THR A 67 21.84 -10.57 -6.95
N GLN A 68 21.21 -10.31 -5.79
CA GLN A 68 19.84 -9.78 -5.72
C GLN A 68 19.64 -8.74 -4.60
N ALA A 69 18.69 -7.83 -4.84
CA ALA A 69 18.03 -6.95 -3.87
C ALA A 69 18.80 -5.76 -3.24
N ILE A 70 19.96 -5.35 -3.75
CA ILE A 70 20.54 -4.02 -3.42
C ILE A 70 20.11 -3.01 -4.50
N GLY A 71 18.96 -2.35 -4.33
CA GLY A 71 18.43 -1.43 -5.35
C GLY A 71 17.41 -0.39 -4.91
N LEU A 72 16.43 -0.72 -4.05
CA LEU A 72 15.42 0.27 -3.63
C LEU A 72 15.77 1.01 -2.33
N THR A 73 16.30 0.34 -1.31
CA THR A 73 16.52 0.96 0.02
C THR A 73 17.51 2.12 -0.03
N ARG A 74 18.56 1.99 -0.87
CA ARG A 74 19.56 3.04 -1.10
C ARG A 74 19.04 4.15 -2.02
N PHE A 75 18.18 3.81 -2.98
CA PHE A 75 17.53 4.81 -3.82
C PHE A 75 16.58 5.70 -3.01
N VAL A 76 15.85 5.13 -2.04
CA VAL A 76 15.01 5.92 -1.12
C VAL A 76 15.85 6.84 -0.23
N SER A 77 17.01 6.41 0.28
CA SER A 77 17.89 7.31 1.06
C SER A 77 18.42 8.47 0.21
N ASP A 78 18.87 8.18 -1.01
CA ASP A 78 19.49 9.17 -1.90
C ASP A 78 18.44 10.17 -2.45
N VAL A 79 17.20 9.72 -2.65
CA VAL A 79 16.04 10.59 -2.96
C VAL A 79 15.63 11.45 -1.76
N THR A 80 15.64 10.93 -0.53
CA THR A 80 15.36 11.77 0.65
C THR A 80 16.41 12.87 0.86
N GLN A 81 17.66 12.66 0.44
CA GLN A 81 18.71 13.66 0.57
C GLN A 81 18.69 14.76 -0.50
N THR A 82 17.89 14.62 -1.58
CA THR A 82 17.80 15.60 -2.67
C THR A 82 16.43 16.29 -2.78
N ALA A 83 15.41 15.82 -2.04
CA ALA A 83 14.06 16.41 -2.01
C ALA A 83 13.96 17.79 -1.29
N ALA A 84 15.09 18.39 -0.89
CA ALA A 84 15.14 19.67 -0.19
C ALA A 84 15.13 20.91 -1.13
N MET A 85 15.14 20.73 -2.46
CA MET A 85 15.16 21.85 -3.41
C MET A 85 14.22 21.68 -4.61
N ILE A 86 13.61 22.81 -4.99
CA ILE A 86 12.93 23.14 -6.26
C ILE A 86 11.45 22.69 -6.42
N GLU A 87 10.61 23.69 -6.62
CA GLU A 87 9.26 23.59 -7.20
C GLU A 87 9.31 23.35 -8.73
N GLN A 88 9.75 22.18 -9.20
CA GLN A 88 9.52 21.76 -10.59
C GLN A 88 9.31 20.24 -10.69
N PRO A 89 8.37 19.76 -11.53
CA PRO A 89 8.26 18.35 -11.85
C PRO A 89 9.36 17.91 -12.84
N ALA A 90 9.75 16.64 -12.74
CA ALA A 90 10.71 15.93 -13.60
C ALA A 90 12.20 16.35 -13.49
N ILE A 91 12.97 15.54 -12.76
CA ILE A 91 14.43 15.43 -12.94
C ILE A 91 14.72 14.11 -13.67
N GLY A 92 15.25 14.22 -14.89
CA GLY A 92 15.94 13.22 -15.71
C GLY A 92 15.71 11.72 -15.45
N ILE A 93 14.70 11.12 -16.09
CA ILE A 93 14.45 9.66 -16.04
C ILE A 93 14.28 8.98 -17.42
N GLU A 94 14.69 9.62 -18.52
CA GLU A 94 14.37 9.13 -19.87
C GLU A 94 15.01 7.78 -20.24
N THR A 95 16.18 7.44 -19.68
CA THR A 95 16.97 6.26 -20.12
C THR A 95 16.60 4.94 -19.44
N LEU A 96 15.64 4.91 -18.50
CA LEU A 96 15.14 3.66 -17.88
C LEU A 96 13.70 3.30 -18.30
N PHE A 97 12.98 4.19 -18.99
CA PHE A 97 11.51 4.24 -18.95
C PHE A 97 10.80 3.85 -20.26
N GLY A 98 11.29 2.82 -20.96
CA GLY A 98 10.73 2.37 -22.24
C GLY A 98 9.34 1.70 -22.16
N SER A 99 8.89 1.20 -21.01
CA SER A 99 7.66 0.40 -20.91
C SER A 99 6.82 0.57 -19.63
N ILE A 100 7.32 1.29 -18.61
CA ILE A 100 6.71 1.33 -17.25
C ILE A 100 6.18 2.73 -16.89
N ALA A 101 6.50 3.76 -17.69
CA ALA A 101 6.28 5.16 -17.35
C ALA A 101 4.82 5.55 -17.04
N PRO A 102 3.81 5.24 -17.86
CA PRO A 102 2.46 5.78 -17.64
C PRO A 102 1.83 5.27 -16.34
N GLN A 103 2.13 4.03 -15.95
CA GLN A 103 1.57 3.41 -14.75
C GLN A 103 2.29 3.90 -13.49
N MET A 104 3.63 3.98 -13.48
CA MET A 104 4.34 4.63 -12.36
C MET A 104 3.94 6.10 -12.20
N LEU A 105 3.76 6.84 -13.30
CA LEU A 105 3.35 8.24 -13.25
C LEU A 105 1.92 8.39 -12.72
N ALA A 106 1.00 7.48 -13.03
CA ALA A 106 -0.35 7.46 -12.46
C ALA A 106 -0.40 7.01 -10.98
N TYR A 107 0.57 6.21 -10.52
CA TYR A 107 0.71 5.83 -9.10
C TYR A 107 1.43 6.88 -8.24
N LEU A 108 2.15 7.82 -8.87
CA LEU A 108 2.98 8.84 -8.23
C LEU A 108 2.58 10.27 -8.62
N SER A 109 1.47 10.45 -9.34
CA SER A 109 0.93 11.78 -9.67
C SER A 109 0.41 12.42 -8.39
N ALA A 110 1.28 13.16 -7.72
CA ALA A 110 0.91 13.99 -6.58
C ALA A 110 -0.25 14.91 -6.98
N PRO A 111 -1.33 14.99 -6.19
CA PRO A 111 -2.41 15.92 -6.47
C PRO A 111 -1.93 17.37 -6.28
N ALA A 112 -2.75 18.33 -6.68
CA ALA A 112 -2.44 19.75 -6.46
C ALA A 112 -2.26 20.02 -4.96
N PHE A 113 -1.19 20.70 -4.57
CA PHE A 113 -0.98 21.08 -3.17
C PHE A 113 -2.12 22.03 -2.72
N PRO A 114 -2.77 21.80 -1.55
CA PRO A 114 -2.37 20.93 -0.45
C PRO A 114 -3.04 19.53 -0.37
N ASP A 115 -3.68 19.04 -1.43
CA ASP A 115 -4.48 17.80 -1.36
C ASP A 115 -3.67 16.55 -0.97
N ILE A 116 -4.35 15.58 -0.33
CA ILE A 116 -3.79 14.28 0.03
C ILE A 116 -4.11 13.25 -1.06
N HIS A 117 -3.07 12.53 -1.48
CA HIS A 117 -3.14 11.48 -2.50
C HIS A 117 -4.09 10.33 -2.09
N GLN A 118 -4.97 9.90 -3.00
CA GLN A 118 -6.07 8.97 -2.69
C GLN A 118 -5.61 7.66 -2.02
N ARG A 119 -4.47 7.10 -2.47
CA ARG A 119 -3.86 5.90 -1.86
C ARG A 119 -3.45 6.11 -0.41
N ALA A 120 -2.97 7.31 -0.05
CA ALA A 120 -2.56 7.64 1.30
C ALA A 120 -3.76 7.79 2.27
N ARG A 121 -4.95 8.16 1.73
CA ARG A 121 -6.21 8.21 2.50
C ARG A 121 -6.71 6.84 2.99
N LEU A 122 -6.14 5.75 2.47
CA LEU A 122 -6.39 4.39 2.93
C LEU A 122 -5.56 4.04 4.17
N ALA A 123 -4.38 4.63 4.34
CA ALA A 123 -3.49 4.34 5.46
C ALA A 123 -4.08 4.84 6.79
N LYS A 124 -3.85 4.06 7.85
CA LYS A 124 -4.23 4.36 9.23
C LYS A 124 -2.96 4.76 9.97
N VAL A 125 -2.56 6.03 9.84
CA VAL A 125 -1.33 6.56 10.48
C VAL A 125 -1.72 7.46 11.65
N PRO A 126 -1.47 7.04 12.91
CA PRO A 126 -1.70 7.89 14.07
C PRO A 126 -0.58 8.92 14.19
N VAL A 127 -0.95 10.15 14.53
CA VAL A 127 -0.02 11.24 14.88
C VAL A 127 -0.32 11.63 16.31
N VAL A 128 0.56 11.25 17.23
CA VAL A 128 0.29 11.30 18.67
C VAL A 128 0.83 12.60 19.25
N MET A 129 -0.03 13.34 19.95
CA MET A 129 0.27 14.61 20.59
C MET A 129 0.57 14.42 22.08
N TYR A 130 1.78 14.79 22.45
CA TYR A 130 2.25 15.02 23.82
C TYR A 130 2.45 16.52 24.04
N HIS A 131 2.38 16.95 25.30
CA HIS A 131 2.80 18.30 25.70
C HIS A 131 4.10 18.18 26.50
N ASP A 132 4.02 18.31 27.83
CA ASP A 132 5.17 18.27 28.72
C ASP A 132 5.41 16.87 29.31
N ILE A 133 6.67 16.59 29.63
CA ILE A 133 7.11 15.34 30.25
C ILE A 133 7.89 15.70 31.50
N LEU A 134 7.42 15.28 32.67
CA LEU A 134 7.98 15.72 33.96
C LEU A 134 7.71 14.70 35.08
N PRO A 135 8.59 14.59 36.10
CA PRO A 135 8.45 13.58 37.16
C PRO A 135 7.15 13.67 37.97
N GLU A 136 6.63 14.89 38.16
CA GLU A 136 5.39 15.16 38.89
C GLU A 136 4.40 15.88 37.97
N LYS A 137 3.30 15.21 37.62
CA LYS A 137 2.23 15.78 36.79
C LYS A 137 1.58 16.98 37.47
N GLN A 138 1.39 18.05 36.71
CA GLN A 138 0.70 19.26 37.17
C GLN A 138 -0.69 19.41 36.52
N VAL A 139 -0.92 18.81 35.35
CA VAL A 139 -2.22 18.72 34.66
C VAL A 139 -2.48 17.31 34.13
N PHE A 140 -3.74 16.99 33.80
CA PHE A 140 -4.18 15.62 33.50
C PHE A 140 -3.54 14.99 32.24
N PHE A 141 -3.03 15.81 31.32
CA PHE A 141 -2.39 15.37 30.07
C PHE A 141 -0.85 15.32 30.14
N ASP A 142 -0.24 15.70 31.27
CA ASP A 142 1.18 15.48 31.52
C ASP A 142 1.49 13.97 31.61
N VAL A 143 2.69 13.59 31.21
CA VAL A 143 3.18 12.21 31.23
C VAL A 143 4.52 12.17 31.97
N THR A 144 4.76 11.15 32.80
CA THR A 144 6.06 11.02 33.50
C THR A 144 7.12 10.39 32.58
N PRO A 145 8.43 10.56 32.85
CA PRO A 145 9.48 9.91 32.09
C PRO A 145 9.33 8.37 32.04
N GLU A 146 8.88 7.76 33.14
CA GLU A 146 8.64 6.32 33.27
C GLU A 146 7.46 5.86 32.43
N GLU A 147 6.34 6.60 32.44
CA GLU A 147 5.19 6.33 31.58
C GLU A 147 5.57 6.46 30.09
N LEU A 148 6.35 7.48 29.72
CA LEU A 148 6.82 7.66 28.35
C LEU A 148 7.76 6.53 27.91
N GLU A 149 8.69 6.11 28.77
CA GLU A 149 9.55 4.96 28.47
C GLU A 149 8.72 3.67 28.32
N GLN A 150 7.72 3.45 29.18
CA GLN A 150 6.79 2.33 29.02
C GLN A 150 6.08 2.39 27.66
N ARG A 151 5.60 3.57 27.22
CA ARG A 151 4.99 3.74 25.89
C ARG A 151 5.95 3.38 24.76
N PHE A 152 7.22 3.73 24.88
CA PHE A 152 8.23 3.36 23.88
C PHE A 152 8.53 1.86 23.87
N GLN A 153 8.48 1.19 25.03
CA GLN A 153 8.56 -0.27 25.12
C GLN A 153 7.34 -0.95 24.47
N GLU A 154 6.13 -0.43 24.69
CA GLU A 154 4.88 -0.95 24.09
C GLU A 154 4.86 -0.81 22.55
N ILE A 155 5.32 0.34 22.02
CA ILE A 155 5.55 0.56 20.58
C ILE A 155 6.47 -0.54 20.02
N LYS A 156 7.62 -0.76 20.66
CA LYS A 156 8.60 -1.79 20.25
C LYS A 156 8.01 -3.20 20.28
N GLN A 157 7.30 -3.55 21.36
CA GLN A 157 6.72 -4.88 21.56
C GLN A 157 5.61 -5.20 20.54
N LYS A 158 4.78 -4.22 20.17
CA LYS A 158 3.73 -4.39 19.14
C LYS A 158 4.25 -4.34 17.70
N GLY A 159 5.55 -4.12 17.49
CA GLY A 159 6.15 -3.98 16.17
C GLY A 159 5.68 -2.73 15.43
N VAL A 160 5.41 -1.64 16.17
CA VAL A 160 5.02 -0.35 15.62
C VAL A 160 6.29 0.44 15.29
N THR A 161 6.29 1.14 14.15
CA THR A 161 7.45 1.86 13.61
C THR A 161 7.25 3.38 13.72
N PRO A 162 7.93 4.07 14.64
CA PRO A 162 8.00 5.52 14.63
C PRO A 162 8.63 6.06 13.33
N ILE A 163 7.94 7.01 12.68
CA ILE A 163 8.35 7.62 11.41
C ILE A 163 8.65 9.12 11.58
N THR A 164 9.42 9.68 10.64
CA THR A 164 9.66 11.13 10.53
C THR A 164 8.45 11.86 9.92
N MET A 165 8.37 13.17 10.15
CA MET A 165 7.37 14.02 9.48
C MET A 165 7.57 14.05 7.96
N ASP A 166 8.82 14.03 7.48
CA ASP A 166 9.13 13.94 6.05
C ASP A 166 8.59 12.67 5.40
N GLN A 167 8.69 11.51 6.08
CA GLN A 167 8.08 10.27 5.61
C GLN A 167 6.55 10.38 5.55
N LEU A 168 5.91 10.95 6.57
CA LEU A 168 4.45 11.15 6.59
C LEU A 168 3.99 12.07 5.45
N VAL A 169 4.62 13.24 5.30
CA VAL A 169 4.26 14.23 4.26
C VAL A 169 4.55 13.68 2.87
N THR A 170 5.65 12.94 2.68
CA THR A 170 5.94 12.24 1.43
C THR A 170 4.86 11.21 1.11
N HIS A 171 4.45 10.37 2.08
CA HIS A 171 3.37 9.42 1.92
C HIS A 171 2.04 10.10 1.54
N LEU A 172 1.63 11.11 2.30
CA LEU A 172 0.37 11.84 2.07
C LEU A 172 0.35 12.54 0.70
N ARG A 173 1.48 13.08 0.23
CA ARG A 173 1.60 13.76 -1.07
C ARG A 173 1.71 12.80 -2.26
N THR A 174 2.32 11.63 -2.11
CA THR A 174 2.70 10.76 -3.25
C THR A 174 2.07 9.37 -3.25
N GLY A 175 1.48 8.93 -2.14
CA GLY A 175 1.04 7.54 -1.97
C GLY A 175 2.17 6.52 -1.79
N LEU A 176 3.44 6.94 -1.73
CA LEU A 176 4.57 6.06 -1.40
C LEU A 176 4.33 5.40 -0.03
N PRO A 177 4.48 4.07 0.09
CA PRO A 177 4.12 3.33 1.29
C PRO A 177 5.03 3.69 2.46
N LEU A 178 4.45 3.67 3.65
CA LEU A 178 5.20 3.78 4.89
C LEU A 178 5.73 2.40 5.34
N PRO A 179 6.68 2.37 6.30
CA PRO A 179 7.02 1.15 7.04
C PRO A 179 5.79 0.48 7.66
N GLU A 180 5.93 -0.79 8.08
CA GLU A 180 4.83 -1.49 8.73
C GLU A 180 4.45 -0.84 10.07
N LYS A 181 3.14 -0.73 10.31
CA LYS A 181 2.53 -0.07 11.47
C LYS A 181 3.16 1.29 11.80
N PRO A 182 3.05 2.32 10.94
CA PRO A 182 3.71 3.60 11.16
C PRO A 182 3.00 4.43 12.23
N ILE A 183 3.77 5.18 13.01
CA ILE A 183 3.26 6.17 13.97
C ILE A 183 4.15 7.42 13.97
N LEU A 184 3.57 8.61 14.12
CA LEU A 184 4.35 9.85 14.29
C LEU A 184 4.20 10.35 15.73
N LEU A 185 5.32 10.66 16.38
CA LEU A 185 5.35 11.22 17.73
C LEU A 185 5.54 12.74 17.65
N THR A 186 4.73 13.51 18.37
CA THR A 186 4.77 14.98 18.37
C THR A 186 4.71 15.53 19.79
N PHE A 187 5.52 16.54 20.09
CA PHE A 187 5.67 17.17 21.41
C PHE A 187 5.52 18.68 21.27
N ASP A 188 4.46 19.24 21.85
CA ASP A 188 4.09 20.65 21.67
C ASP A 188 4.66 21.56 22.77
N ASP A 189 4.64 22.87 22.50
CA ASP A 189 5.05 23.98 23.38
C ASP A 189 6.53 24.14 23.77
N GLY A 190 7.44 23.25 23.39
CA GLY A 190 8.89 23.40 23.70
C GLY A 190 9.24 23.49 25.19
N TYR A 191 8.67 22.61 26.04
CA TYR A 191 8.99 22.53 27.48
C TYR A 191 10.40 21.97 27.74
N SER A 192 11.02 22.28 28.89
CA SER A 192 12.39 21.80 29.17
C SER A 192 12.48 20.27 29.31
N GLY A 193 11.41 19.61 29.74
CA GLY A 193 11.26 18.15 29.77
C GLY A 193 11.45 17.47 28.41
N HIS A 194 11.28 18.19 27.30
CA HIS A 194 11.59 17.71 25.95
C HIS A 194 13.09 17.39 25.78
N TYR A 195 13.97 18.20 26.36
CA TYR A 195 15.42 17.96 26.32
C TYR A 195 15.88 17.04 27.46
N GLU A 196 15.30 17.22 28.66
CA GLU A 196 15.71 16.50 29.87
C GLU A 196 15.27 15.02 29.86
N HIS A 197 14.12 14.71 29.26
CA HIS A 197 13.51 13.37 29.33
C HIS A 197 13.19 12.77 27.96
N VAL A 198 12.60 13.52 27.02
CA VAL A 198 12.21 12.97 25.71
C VAL A 198 13.43 12.67 24.84
N TYR A 199 14.30 13.66 24.63
CA TYR A 199 15.42 13.55 23.71
C TYR A 199 16.40 12.39 24.04
N PRO A 200 16.75 12.09 25.31
CA PRO A 200 17.49 10.88 25.67
C PRO A 200 16.76 9.58 25.32
N LEU A 201 15.43 9.51 25.50
CA LEU A 201 14.64 8.33 25.15
C LEU A 201 14.55 8.14 23.63
N LEU A 202 14.37 9.21 22.85
CA LEU A 202 14.42 9.12 21.37
C LEU A 202 15.73 8.50 20.90
N LYS A 203 16.87 8.95 21.45
CA LYS A 203 18.20 8.38 21.17
C LYS A 203 18.33 6.92 21.63
N LYS A 204 17.83 6.56 22.82
CA LYS A 204 17.85 5.19 23.37
C LYS A 204 17.06 4.18 22.53
N TYR A 205 15.95 4.61 21.92
CA TYR A 205 15.06 3.74 21.12
C TYR A 205 15.25 3.91 19.60
N ASN A 206 16.04 4.89 19.16
CA ASN A 206 16.17 5.33 17.77
C ASN A 206 14.81 5.69 17.14
N TYR A 207 14.04 6.51 17.86
CA TYR A 207 12.69 6.94 17.46
C TYR A 207 12.71 8.40 17.00
N PRO A 208 12.24 8.72 15.78
CA PRO A 208 12.04 10.11 15.37
C PRO A 208 10.82 10.75 16.04
N ALA A 209 10.86 12.06 16.24
CA ALA A 209 9.73 12.86 16.73
C ALA A 209 9.75 14.31 16.20
N VAL A 210 8.59 14.96 16.26
CA VAL A 210 8.40 16.39 15.98
C VAL A 210 8.32 17.17 17.28
N PHE A 211 8.99 18.31 17.35
CA PHE A 211 8.86 19.27 18.45
C PHE A 211 8.28 20.58 17.91
N ALA A 212 7.11 20.98 18.40
CA ALA A 212 6.44 22.20 17.97
C ALA A 212 6.83 23.37 18.89
N ILE A 213 7.58 24.33 18.36
CA ILE A 213 8.23 25.40 19.14
C ILE A 213 7.57 26.75 18.85
N TYR A 214 7.04 27.41 19.88
CA TYR A 214 6.62 28.81 19.78
C TYR A 214 7.70 29.76 20.31
N THR A 215 8.14 30.68 19.45
CA THR A 215 9.47 31.29 19.57
C THR A 215 9.60 32.21 20.78
N THR A 216 8.52 32.84 21.23
CA THR A 216 8.57 33.75 22.40
C THR A 216 8.81 33.04 23.74
N LYS A 217 8.57 31.73 23.84
CA LYS A 217 8.81 30.95 25.06
C LYS A 217 10.28 30.66 25.29
N VAL A 218 11.02 30.40 24.21
CA VAL A 218 12.36 29.81 24.23
C VAL A 218 13.31 30.60 25.14
N GLY A 219 13.99 29.91 26.05
CA GLY A 219 14.87 30.50 27.05
C GLY A 219 14.15 31.28 28.17
N LYS A 220 12.81 31.19 28.29
CA LYS A 220 12.00 31.86 29.31
C LYS A 220 11.12 30.87 30.06
N LYS A 221 10.69 31.28 31.26
CA LYS A 221 9.70 30.55 32.07
C LYS A 221 8.32 31.19 31.94
N ILE A 222 7.57 30.79 30.91
CA ILE A 222 6.16 31.20 30.72
C ILE A 222 5.29 30.01 31.15
N GLY A 223 4.67 30.11 32.32
CA GLY A 223 4.05 28.99 33.02
C GLY A 223 5.10 28.02 33.57
N ARG A 224 5.69 27.21 32.69
CA ARG A 224 6.75 26.24 33.02
C ARG A 224 8.08 26.60 32.33
N SER A 225 9.13 25.89 32.70
CA SER A 225 10.44 26.00 32.04
C SER A 225 10.36 25.55 30.59
N SER A 226 11.14 26.19 29.71
CA SER A 226 11.20 25.88 28.28
C SER A 226 12.61 25.50 27.86
N LEU A 227 12.72 24.95 26.65
CA LEU A 227 13.98 24.74 25.98
C LEU A 227 14.76 26.05 25.81
N THR A 228 16.08 26.00 25.92
CA THR A 228 16.97 27.10 25.52
C THR A 228 17.29 27.01 24.02
N TRP A 229 17.75 28.12 23.44
CA TRP A 229 18.26 28.11 22.06
C TRP A 229 19.48 27.19 21.89
N GLU A 230 20.28 26.99 22.93
CA GLU A 230 21.41 26.05 22.90
C GLU A 230 20.92 24.60 22.81
N GLN A 231 19.97 24.21 23.65
CA GLN A 231 19.32 22.89 23.62
C GLN A 231 18.64 22.62 22.28
N LEU A 232 17.88 23.61 21.74
CA LEU A 232 17.25 23.48 20.43
C LEU A 232 18.27 23.34 19.29
N ARG A 233 19.41 24.04 19.33
CA ARG A 233 20.48 23.89 18.33
C ARG A 233 21.24 22.57 18.45
N GLU A 234 21.26 21.91 19.61
CA GLU A 234 21.72 20.53 19.72
C GLU A 234 20.69 19.58 19.10
N MET A 235 19.44 19.65 19.57
CA MET A 235 18.34 18.78 19.10
C MET A 235 18.17 18.86 17.58
N ALA A 236 18.13 20.06 17.00
CA ALA A 236 17.90 20.27 15.55
C ALA A 236 19.02 19.74 14.63
N LYS A 237 20.15 19.27 15.16
CA LYS A 237 21.21 18.57 14.39
C LYS A 237 21.03 17.05 14.35
N ASP A 238 20.17 16.50 15.22
CA ASP A 238 19.91 15.08 15.31
C ASP A 238 18.87 14.66 14.26
N PRO A 239 19.12 13.66 13.39
CA PRO A 239 18.16 13.21 12.39
C PRO A 239 16.88 12.62 12.99
N LEU A 240 16.84 12.32 14.29
CA LEU A 240 15.62 11.92 15.00
C LEU A 240 14.69 13.11 15.33
N VAL A 241 15.15 14.35 15.20
CA VAL A 241 14.41 15.55 15.59
C VAL A 241 13.93 16.31 14.37
N THR A 242 12.62 16.56 14.31
CA THR A 242 12.03 17.56 13.41
C THR A 242 11.53 18.75 14.21
N ILE A 243 11.93 19.97 13.86
CA ILE A 243 11.35 21.19 14.43
C ILE A 243 10.17 21.66 13.59
N SER A 244 9.01 21.84 14.22
CA SER A 244 7.82 22.47 13.66
C SER A 244 7.65 23.85 14.29
N SER A 245 7.19 24.83 13.52
CA SER A 245 6.81 26.14 14.07
C SER A 245 5.46 26.04 14.78
N HIS A 246 5.35 26.59 15.98
CA HIS A 246 4.11 26.62 16.76
C HIS A 246 3.60 28.04 16.99
N SER A 247 3.77 28.92 15.99
CA SER A 247 3.57 30.38 16.02
C SER A 247 4.65 31.18 16.79
N VAL A 248 4.48 32.50 16.89
CA VAL A 248 5.38 33.37 17.65
C VAL A 248 4.91 33.43 19.11
N THR A 249 3.63 33.71 19.34
CA THR A 249 3.06 34.03 20.66
C THR A 249 2.10 32.99 21.24
N HIS A 250 1.86 31.86 20.55
CA HIS A 250 0.93 30.81 20.94
C HIS A 250 -0.53 31.27 21.02
N LYS A 251 -0.94 32.14 20.09
CA LYS A 251 -2.35 32.53 19.95
C LYS A 251 -3.12 31.50 19.14
N VAL A 252 -4.37 31.25 19.55
CA VAL A 252 -5.42 30.69 18.69
C VAL A 252 -5.44 31.48 17.37
N MET A 253 -5.35 30.76 16.25
CA MET A 253 -5.14 31.37 14.93
C MET A 253 -6.47 31.81 14.28
N SER A 254 -7.59 31.22 14.69
CA SER A 254 -8.93 31.61 14.23
C SER A 254 -9.27 33.05 14.61
N GLY A 255 -9.75 33.84 13.65
CA GLY A 255 -10.20 35.22 13.87
C GLY A 255 -9.08 36.26 14.04
N LEU A 256 -7.82 35.89 13.86
CA LEU A 256 -6.71 36.85 13.78
C LEU A 256 -6.78 37.65 12.46
N THR A 257 -6.31 38.90 12.51
CA THR A 257 -6.14 39.74 11.30
C THR A 257 -5.03 39.21 10.39
N LYS A 258 -5.01 39.58 9.11
CA LYS A 258 -3.97 39.14 8.16
C LYS A 258 -2.56 39.48 8.64
N GLU A 259 -2.37 40.67 9.20
CA GLU A 259 -1.09 41.17 9.72
C GLU A 259 -0.63 40.35 10.93
N GLN A 260 -1.58 39.98 11.82
CA GLN A 260 -1.29 39.08 12.95
C GLN A 260 -0.96 37.67 12.47
N LEU A 261 -1.71 37.13 11.51
CA LEU A 261 -1.43 35.81 10.94
C LEU A 261 -0.06 35.76 10.26
N GLN A 262 0.31 36.78 9.48
CA GLN A 262 1.64 36.88 8.87
C GLN A 262 2.76 36.98 9.92
N LEU A 263 2.55 37.72 11.01
CA LEU A 263 3.48 37.71 12.14
C LEU A 263 3.60 36.30 12.74
N GLU A 264 2.48 35.68 13.11
CA GLU A 264 2.49 34.37 13.77
C GLU A 264 3.06 33.26 12.86
N THR A 265 2.89 33.30 11.53
CA THR A 265 3.40 32.27 10.60
C THR A 265 4.78 32.57 10.01
N GLN A 266 5.05 33.78 9.52
CA GLN A 266 6.28 34.08 8.80
C GLN A 266 7.43 34.45 9.74
N GLU A 267 7.17 35.22 10.79
CA GLU A 267 8.22 35.65 11.73
C GLU A 267 8.65 34.48 12.64
N SER A 268 7.74 33.58 13.01
CA SER A 268 8.10 32.34 13.73
C SER A 268 9.04 31.46 12.91
N LYS A 269 8.75 31.28 11.61
CA LYS A 269 9.64 30.60 10.66
C LYS A 269 11.00 31.29 10.59
N ARG A 270 11.01 32.60 10.32
CA ARG A 270 12.24 33.38 10.17
C ARG A 270 13.12 33.30 11.41
N ILE A 271 12.55 33.41 12.62
CA ILE A 271 13.29 33.30 13.88
C ILE A 271 13.89 31.89 14.02
N LEU A 272 13.09 30.83 13.86
CA LEU A 272 13.59 29.45 14.00
C LEU A 272 14.67 29.12 12.97
N GLU A 273 14.48 29.48 11.70
CA GLU A 273 15.49 29.25 10.64
C GLU A 273 16.78 30.04 10.90
N THR A 274 16.68 31.27 11.41
CA THR A 274 17.84 32.10 11.79
C THR A 274 18.60 31.50 12.99
N GLU A 275 17.89 31.04 14.02
CA GLU A 275 18.49 30.55 15.26
C GLU A 275 19.06 29.14 15.16
N LEU A 276 18.46 28.29 14.31
CA LEU A 276 18.80 26.87 14.19
C LEU A 276 19.66 26.56 12.96
N GLY A 277 19.64 27.41 11.93
CA GLY A 277 20.39 27.19 10.68
C GLY A 277 19.86 26.04 9.82
N VAL A 278 18.62 25.59 10.06
CA VAL A 278 17.94 24.52 9.30
C VAL A 278 16.57 25.02 8.81
N PRO A 279 16.07 24.56 7.63
CA PRO A 279 14.75 24.95 7.13
C PRO A 279 13.62 24.45 8.02
N VAL A 280 12.63 25.31 8.32
CA VAL A 280 11.46 24.93 9.12
C VAL A 280 10.28 24.71 8.18
N ARG A 281 10.06 23.44 7.86
CA ARG A 281 9.15 23.00 6.79
C ARG A 281 7.70 22.80 7.24
N TYR A 282 7.44 22.76 8.55
CA TYR A 282 6.14 22.39 9.11
C TYR A 282 5.65 23.41 10.13
N PHE A 283 4.33 23.47 10.27
CA PHE A 283 3.63 24.28 11.27
C PHE A 283 2.73 23.40 12.14
N THR A 284 2.44 23.84 13.37
CA THR A 284 1.46 23.23 14.26
C THR A 284 0.56 24.35 14.78
N TYR A 285 -0.76 24.25 14.60
CA TYR A 285 -1.67 25.30 15.08
C TYR A 285 -1.79 25.25 16.61
N PRO A 286 -1.58 26.37 17.35
CA PRO A 286 -1.91 26.47 18.77
C PRO A 286 -3.34 26.03 19.05
N GLU A 287 -3.52 25.17 20.07
CA GLU A 287 -4.80 24.53 20.45
C GLU A 287 -5.52 23.76 19.32
N GLY A 288 -4.86 23.52 18.18
CA GLY A 288 -5.50 23.00 16.96
C GLY A 288 -6.55 23.94 16.33
N LYS A 289 -6.66 25.19 16.78
CA LYS A 289 -7.72 26.12 16.36
C LYS A 289 -7.24 27.04 15.25
N PHE A 290 -7.84 26.88 14.06
CA PHE A 290 -7.55 27.62 12.84
C PHE A 290 -8.84 28.02 12.09
N ASP A 291 -8.71 28.84 11.06
CA ASP A 291 -9.75 29.11 10.07
C ASP A 291 -9.13 29.17 8.66
N ALA A 292 -9.94 29.47 7.64
CA ALA A 292 -9.47 29.53 6.25
C ALA A 292 -8.39 30.61 6.01
N GLN A 293 -8.39 31.72 6.75
CA GLN A 293 -7.35 32.76 6.65
C GLN A 293 -6.05 32.27 7.29
N ALA A 294 -6.13 31.57 8.42
CA ALA A 294 -4.96 30.96 9.04
C ALA A 294 -4.30 29.89 8.15
N VAL A 295 -5.08 29.04 7.49
CA VAL A 295 -4.56 28.04 6.53
C VAL A 295 -3.86 28.72 5.35
N GLU A 296 -4.45 29.77 4.77
CA GLU A 296 -3.80 30.50 3.68
C GLU A 296 -2.55 31.27 4.15
N ALA A 297 -2.50 31.79 5.37
CA ALA A 297 -1.29 32.41 5.93
C ALA A 297 -0.15 31.41 6.20
N VAL A 298 -0.48 30.18 6.61
CA VAL A 298 0.49 29.07 6.72
C VAL A 298 1.00 28.65 5.33
N LYS A 299 0.13 28.66 4.32
CA LYS A 299 0.48 28.42 2.92
C LYS A 299 1.36 29.53 2.32
N GLU A 300 1.01 30.80 2.52
CA GLU A 300 1.80 31.98 2.11
C GLU A 300 3.20 31.96 2.76
N ALA A 301 3.33 31.46 3.99
CA ALA A 301 4.63 31.28 4.68
C ALA A 301 5.49 30.11 4.13
N GLY A 302 4.98 29.36 3.15
CA GLY A 302 5.70 28.26 2.50
C GLY A 302 5.94 27.05 3.41
N TYR A 303 4.99 26.73 4.29
CA TYR A 303 5.00 25.46 5.03
C TYR A 303 4.49 24.32 4.14
N ALA A 304 5.18 23.18 4.17
CA ALA A 304 4.88 22.01 3.34
C ALA A 304 3.76 21.12 3.91
N ALA A 305 3.48 21.25 5.21
CA ALA A 305 2.36 20.63 5.90
C ALA A 305 2.11 21.33 7.25
N ALA A 306 0.92 21.16 7.82
CA ALA A 306 0.62 21.62 9.16
C ALA A 306 -0.23 20.65 9.98
N LEU A 307 0.06 20.58 11.29
CA LEU A 307 -0.58 19.70 12.27
C LEU A 307 -1.67 20.44 13.05
N THR A 308 -2.79 19.77 13.31
CA THR A 308 -3.92 20.29 14.09
C THR A 308 -4.40 19.29 15.16
N MET A 309 -5.46 19.63 15.89
CA MET A 309 -6.12 18.78 16.90
C MET A 309 -7.58 19.22 17.10
N ASP A 310 -8.50 18.27 17.29
CA ASP A 310 -9.83 18.54 17.86
C ASP A 310 -10.20 17.41 18.82
N ASP A 311 -10.44 17.75 20.09
CA ASP A 311 -10.82 16.78 21.12
C ASP A 311 -12.18 16.09 20.84
N ASN A 312 -13.00 16.65 19.95
CA ASN A 312 -14.28 16.08 19.53
C ASN A 312 -14.19 15.25 18.24
N ASP A 313 -13.08 15.37 17.49
CA ASP A 313 -12.88 14.76 16.17
C ASP A 313 -11.40 14.46 15.94
N GLU A 314 -10.87 13.55 16.76
CA GLU A 314 -9.52 13.02 16.65
C GLU A 314 -9.38 12.13 15.40
N ARG A 315 -8.56 12.58 14.44
CA ARG A 315 -8.42 11.95 13.12
C ARG A 315 -7.02 11.38 12.89
N LEU A 316 -6.97 10.21 12.25
CA LEU A 316 -5.73 9.66 11.67
C LEU A 316 -5.30 10.48 10.45
N ALA A 317 -4.00 10.56 10.16
CA ALA A 317 -3.46 11.48 9.16
C ALA A 317 -4.10 11.33 7.76
N GLY A 318 -4.37 10.10 7.30
CA GLY A 318 -5.04 9.84 6.01
C GLY A 318 -6.53 10.28 5.94
N LYS A 319 -7.16 10.59 7.08
CA LYS A 319 -8.53 11.12 7.19
C LYS A 319 -8.58 12.64 7.33
N SER A 320 -7.43 13.31 7.29
CA SER A 320 -7.33 14.77 7.26
C SER A 320 -7.88 15.33 5.95
N ASP A 321 -8.36 16.57 5.95
CA ASP A 321 -8.90 17.19 4.75
C ASP A 321 -7.79 17.44 3.71
N ASN A 322 -6.67 18.05 4.14
CA ASN A 322 -5.50 18.30 3.30
C ASN A 322 -4.18 18.33 4.13
N LEU A 323 -3.03 18.52 3.47
CA LEU A 323 -1.69 18.55 4.09
C LEU A 323 -1.48 19.71 5.10
N LEU A 324 -2.26 20.79 5.00
CA LEU A 324 -2.18 21.95 5.91
C LEU A 324 -3.15 21.84 7.10
N THR A 325 -3.81 20.68 7.28
CA THR A 325 -4.76 20.42 8.37
C THR A 325 -4.67 18.97 8.85
N ILE A 326 -3.45 18.44 9.01
CA ILE A 326 -3.23 17.03 9.38
C ILE A 326 -3.69 16.79 10.83
N GLY A 327 -4.68 15.92 10.99
CA GLY A 327 -5.24 15.55 12.29
C GLY A 327 -4.27 14.79 13.18
N ARG A 328 -4.46 14.94 14.49
CA ARG A 328 -3.73 14.25 15.55
C ARG A 328 -4.69 13.57 16.52
N VAL A 329 -4.11 12.78 17.41
CA VAL A 329 -4.78 12.09 18.52
C VAL A 329 -3.99 12.36 19.81
N GLY A 330 -4.67 12.48 20.95
CA GLY A 330 -4.02 12.66 22.25
C GLY A 330 -3.28 11.41 22.70
N GLN A 331 -2.18 11.60 23.45
CA GLN A 331 -1.35 10.50 23.97
C GLN A 331 -2.12 9.45 24.79
N SER A 332 -3.24 9.83 25.42
CA SER A 332 -4.13 8.94 26.17
C SER A 332 -4.66 7.76 25.34
N ARG A 333 -4.77 7.92 24.01
CA ARG A 333 -5.24 6.87 23.09
C ARG A 333 -4.12 6.05 22.45
N LEU A 334 -2.85 6.28 22.79
CA LEU A 334 -1.71 5.60 22.14
C LEU A 334 -1.93 4.09 22.01
N LEU A 335 -2.31 3.41 23.10
CA LEU A 335 -2.50 1.94 23.11
C LEU A 335 -3.50 1.44 22.07
N GLU A 336 -4.62 2.13 21.89
CA GLU A 336 -5.62 1.84 20.85
C GLU A 336 -5.01 2.05 19.45
N MET A 337 -4.25 3.13 19.30
CA MET A 337 -3.61 3.51 18.04
C MET A 337 -2.54 2.51 17.59
N LEU A 338 -1.84 1.84 18.51
CA LEU A 338 -0.85 0.80 18.19
C LEU A 338 -1.47 -0.43 17.50
N ASP A 339 -2.74 -0.73 17.75
CA ASP A 339 -3.43 -1.88 17.17
C ASP A 339 -4.10 -1.59 15.82
N VAL A 340 -4.39 -0.32 15.51
CA VAL A 340 -4.98 0.10 14.22
C VAL A 340 -3.96 0.65 13.22
N ALA A 341 -2.72 0.90 13.63
CA ALA A 341 -1.66 1.49 12.79
C ALA A 341 -1.37 0.63 11.54
N TRP A 342 -1.51 1.21 10.35
CA TRP A 342 -1.31 0.55 9.06
C TRP A 342 -0.84 1.52 7.98
N GLY A 343 0.31 1.24 7.35
CA GLY A 343 0.97 2.12 6.36
C GLY A 343 0.34 2.13 4.96
N GLY A 344 -0.84 1.54 4.80
CA GLY A 344 -1.49 1.34 3.51
C GLY A 344 -0.93 0.13 2.74
N ALA A 345 -1.39 -0.05 1.50
CA ALA A 345 -0.88 -1.09 0.62
C ALA A 345 0.61 -0.86 0.28
N LYS A 346 1.38 -1.94 0.12
CA LYS A 346 2.77 -1.91 -0.39
C LYS A 346 2.79 -1.54 -1.89
N LEU A 347 3.89 -0.97 -2.40
CA LEU A 347 4.00 -0.60 -3.82
C LEU A 347 3.73 -1.80 -4.74
N PRO A 348 3.34 -1.57 -6.01
CA PRO A 348 3.44 -2.59 -7.04
C PRO A 348 4.84 -3.19 -7.06
N SER A 349 4.94 -4.47 -6.73
CA SER A 349 6.08 -5.27 -7.14
C SER A 349 5.92 -5.49 -8.64
N TRP A 350 6.75 -4.81 -9.41
CA TRP A 350 6.86 -4.98 -10.85
C TRP A 350 7.53 -6.32 -11.23
N SER A 351 7.97 -7.10 -10.25
CA SER A 351 8.31 -8.51 -10.44
C SER A 351 7.06 -9.36 -10.68
N GLN A 352 7.20 -10.38 -11.52
CA GLN A 352 6.23 -11.48 -11.59
C GLN A 352 6.38 -12.47 -10.44
N SER A 353 7.26 -12.24 -9.47
CA SER A 353 7.43 -13.14 -8.32
C SER A 353 6.16 -13.15 -7.47
N PHE A 354 6.00 -14.27 -6.75
CA PHE A 354 4.91 -14.49 -5.82
C PHE A 354 5.47 -14.66 -4.41
N ASP A 355 4.75 -14.14 -3.44
CA ASP A 355 5.08 -14.25 -2.01
C ASP A 355 4.03 -15.13 -1.34
N PHE A 356 4.36 -16.42 -1.24
CA PHE A 356 3.56 -17.42 -0.54
C PHE A 356 4.08 -17.69 0.89
N THR A 357 5.12 -16.96 1.33
CA THR A 357 5.74 -17.12 2.65
C THR A 357 5.26 -16.07 3.66
N ALA A 358 4.58 -15.02 3.21
CA ALA A 358 3.90 -14.06 4.07
C ALA A 358 2.85 -14.73 4.99
N PRO A 359 2.70 -14.26 6.25
CA PRO A 359 1.66 -14.75 7.15
C PRO A 359 0.25 -14.37 6.68
N VAL A 360 -0.71 -15.28 6.88
CA VAL A 360 -2.12 -15.05 6.48
C VAL A 360 -2.79 -14.05 7.43
N THR A 361 -3.06 -12.85 6.93
CA THR A 361 -3.52 -11.69 7.69
C THR A 361 -4.88 -11.21 7.19
N ARG A 362 -5.81 -10.92 8.11
CA ARG A 362 -7.08 -10.24 7.82
C ARG A 362 -6.88 -8.73 7.82
N THR A 363 -7.53 -8.01 6.92
CA THR A 363 -7.58 -6.54 6.91
C THR A 363 -8.98 -6.07 6.49
N ASP A 364 -9.55 -5.17 7.30
CA ASP A 364 -10.86 -4.57 7.04
C ASP A 364 -10.66 -3.12 6.58
N ALA A 365 -11.26 -2.78 5.43
CA ALA A 365 -11.10 -1.48 4.79
C ALA A 365 -12.37 -1.05 4.04
N THR A 366 -12.62 0.26 4.01
CA THR A 366 -13.70 0.88 3.22
C THR A 366 -13.09 1.59 2.03
N ILE A 367 -13.56 1.29 0.82
CA ILE A 367 -13.10 1.87 -0.44
C ILE A 367 -14.34 2.36 -1.18
N ASP A 368 -14.34 3.64 -1.59
CA ASP A 368 -15.48 4.28 -2.27
C ASP A 368 -16.84 4.09 -1.56
N ASN A 369 -16.81 4.16 -0.22
CA ASN A 369 -17.93 3.89 0.70
C ASN A 369 -18.40 2.41 0.79
N THR A 370 -17.84 1.49 0.02
CA THR A 370 -18.10 0.05 0.20
C THR A 370 -17.12 -0.56 1.22
N PRO A 371 -17.61 -1.20 2.30
CA PRO A 371 -16.78 -1.99 3.21
C PRO A 371 -16.38 -3.35 2.61
N PHE A 372 -15.12 -3.71 2.83
CA PHE A 372 -14.50 -4.95 2.40
C PHE A 372 -13.78 -5.65 3.55
N ILE A 373 -13.84 -6.98 3.54
CA ILE A 373 -12.96 -7.83 4.35
C ILE A 373 -12.01 -8.54 3.40
N PHE A 374 -10.71 -8.33 3.62
CA PHE A 374 -9.64 -8.99 2.89
C PHE A 374 -8.93 -9.99 3.79
N VAL A 375 -8.44 -11.09 3.19
CA VAL A 375 -7.43 -11.95 3.82
C VAL A 375 -6.31 -12.20 2.81
N SER A 376 -5.06 -11.89 3.19
CA SER A 376 -3.87 -11.93 2.32
C SER A 376 -2.72 -12.73 2.92
N GLY A 377 -1.89 -13.33 2.06
CA GLY A 377 -0.71 -14.10 2.43
C GLY A 377 -0.94 -15.62 2.42
N GLY A 378 0.10 -16.37 2.78
CA GLY A 378 0.11 -17.84 2.76
C GLY A 378 0.22 -18.44 1.35
N LYS A 379 0.18 -19.77 1.30
CA LYS A 379 0.13 -20.52 0.05
C LYS A 379 -1.32 -20.62 -0.46
N PRO A 380 -1.58 -20.28 -1.74
CA PRO A 380 -2.88 -20.46 -2.35
C PRO A 380 -3.15 -21.93 -2.68
N ILE A 381 -4.35 -22.43 -2.37
CA ILE A 381 -4.83 -23.76 -2.75
C ILE A 381 -6.30 -23.68 -3.19
N THR A 382 -6.81 -24.74 -3.81
CA THR A 382 -8.26 -24.98 -3.88
C THR A 382 -8.65 -26.24 -3.13
N ILE A 383 -9.93 -26.36 -2.80
CA ILE A 383 -10.54 -27.58 -2.27
C ILE A 383 -11.84 -27.80 -3.04
N HIS A 384 -12.00 -28.99 -3.61
CA HIS A 384 -13.25 -29.45 -4.25
C HIS A 384 -13.92 -30.43 -3.28
N ALA A 385 -15.01 -30.01 -2.67
CA ALA A 385 -15.74 -30.79 -1.69
C ALA A 385 -16.61 -31.89 -2.34
N ARG A 386 -16.65 -33.06 -1.71
CA ARG A 386 -17.46 -34.23 -2.14
C ARG A 386 -18.97 -33.98 -2.12
N THR A 387 -19.41 -32.99 -1.35
CA THR A 387 -20.79 -32.48 -1.21
C THR A 387 -20.71 -30.98 -1.02
N ARG A 388 -21.75 -30.24 -1.44
CA ARG A 388 -21.83 -28.81 -1.14
C ARG A 388 -21.91 -28.61 0.37
N ALA A 389 -21.07 -27.72 0.89
CA ALA A 389 -20.99 -27.40 2.31
C ALA A 389 -20.73 -25.90 2.48
N GLN A 390 -20.82 -25.41 3.72
CA GLN A 390 -20.42 -24.04 4.05
C GLN A 390 -18.90 -23.94 4.03
N VAL A 391 -18.36 -22.76 3.70
CA VAL A 391 -16.90 -22.56 3.61
C VAL A 391 -16.16 -22.93 4.93
N PRO A 392 -16.67 -22.62 6.14
CA PRO A 392 -16.09 -23.13 7.38
C PRO A 392 -16.07 -24.66 7.51
N GLU A 393 -17.12 -25.35 7.05
CA GLU A 393 -17.22 -26.82 7.08
C GLU A 393 -16.20 -27.47 6.12
N ILE A 394 -15.96 -26.85 4.95
CA ILE A 394 -14.95 -27.30 3.97
C ILE A 394 -13.52 -27.11 4.49
N LEU A 395 -13.30 -26.13 5.37
CA LEU A 395 -12.00 -25.92 6.03
C LEU A 395 -11.74 -26.90 7.18
N GLU A 396 -12.77 -27.54 7.73
CA GLU A 396 -12.62 -28.42 8.90
C GLU A 396 -11.73 -29.63 8.56
N GLY A 397 -10.72 -29.87 9.39
CA GLY A 397 -9.71 -30.92 9.15
C GLY A 397 -8.65 -30.58 8.09
N THR A 398 -8.59 -29.33 7.60
CA THR A 398 -7.54 -28.87 6.67
C THR A 398 -6.53 -27.94 7.35
N GLU A 399 -5.36 -27.76 6.73
CA GLU A 399 -4.35 -26.78 7.20
C GLU A 399 -4.70 -25.33 6.81
N ALA A 400 -5.73 -25.11 5.98
CA ALA A 400 -6.08 -23.78 5.52
C ALA A 400 -6.83 -22.99 6.60
N ILE A 401 -6.36 -21.76 6.86
CA ILE A 401 -6.92 -20.90 7.91
C ILE A 401 -7.80 -19.78 7.36
N ALA A 402 -7.94 -19.68 6.04
CA ALA A 402 -8.88 -18.78 5.38
C ALA A 402 -9.39 -19.41 4.09
N ALA A 403 -10.65 -19.16 3.72
CA ALA A 403 -11.16 -19.53 2.41
C ALA A 403 -12.34 -18.65 1.98
N VAL A 404 -12.54 -18.56 0.67
CA VAL A 404 -13.68 -17.91 0.01
C VAL A 404 -14.35 -18.92 -0.92
N ASP A 405 -15.65 -18.75 -1.20
CA ASP A 405 -16.32 -19.52 -2.26
C ASP A 405 -15.58 -19.38 -3.59
N GLY A 406 -15.39 -20.49 -4.33
CA GLY A 406 -14.48 -20.55 -5.47
C GLY A 406 -15.15 -20.51 -6.85
N GLY A 407 -14.69 -21.37 -7.76
CA GLY A 407 -15.10 -21.35 -9.17
C GLY A 407 -16.60 -21.59 -9.40
N PHE A 408 -17.07 -21.26 -10.61
CA PHE A 408 -18.49 -21.32 -10.94
C PHE A 408 -18.99 -22.76 -11.15
N PHE A 409 -20.09 -23.12 -10.49
CA PHE A 409 -20.67 -24.47 -10.49
C PHE A 409 -22.08 -24.53 -11.08
N SER A 410 -22.53 -25.73 -11.47
CA SER A 410 -23.84 -25.90 -12.13
C SER A 410 -25.00 -25.68 -11.15
N LEU A 411 -25.95 -24.81 -11.52
CA LEU A 411 -27.17 -24.55 -10.75
C LEU A 411 -28.36 -25.41 -11.18
N GLU A 412 -28.28 -26.08 -12.34
CA GLU A 412 -29.35 -26.95 -12.86
C GLU A 412 -29.65 -28.13 -11.91
N PHE A 413 -28.63 -28.57 -11.17
CA PHE A 413 -28.71 -29.60 -10.15
C PHE A 413 -28.13 -29.05 -8.85
N LEU A 414 -28.98 -28.52 -7.97
CA LEU A 414 -28.54 -27.95 -6.68
C LEU A 414 -27.84 -28.98 -5.77
N ASP A 415 -28.08 -30.27 -6.00
CA ASP A 415 -27.47 -31.39 -5.28
C ASP A 415 -26.17 -31.91 -5.95
N SER A 416 -25.70 -31.24 -7.01
CA SER A 416 -24.49 -31.64 -7.76
C SER A 416 -23.26 -30.82 -7.37
N ASN A 417 -22.11 -31.48 -7.28
CA ASN A 417 -20.81 -30.85 -7.05
C ASN A 417 -20.04 -30.59 -8.35
N ALA A 418 -20.73 -30.68 -9.50
CA ALA A 418 -20.15 -30.44 -10.81
C ALA A 418 -19.86 -28.94 -11.03
N MET A 419 -18.59 -28.64 -11.31
CA MET A 419 -18.14 -27.35 -11.82
C MET A 419 -18.59 -27.18 -13.28
N LEU A 420 -18.85 -25.94 -13.74
CA LEU A 420 -19.17 -25.71 -15.16
C LEU A 420 -17.92 -25.82 -16.05
N GLY A 421 -16.77 -25.39 -15.52
CA GLY A 421 -15.47 -25.48 -16.18
C GLY A 421 -14.71 -26.75 -15.77
N PRO A 422 -13.57 -27.03 -16.43
CA PRO A 422 -12.60 -27.96 -15.88
C PRO A 422 -12.12 -27.50 -14.51
N VAL A 423 -11.81 -28.46 -13.65
CA VAL A 423 -11.30 -28.22 -12.31
C VAL A 423 -10.14 -29.16 -11.99
N PHE A 424 -9.13 -28.62 -11.33
CA PHE A 424 -8.08 -29.38 -10.66
C PHE A 424 -7.98 -28.83 -9.24
N SER A 425 -7.82 -29.73 -8.26
CA SER A 425 -7.63 -29.35 -6.87
C SER A 425 -6.59 -30.27 -6.25
N GLN A 426 -5.64 -29.70 -5.49
CA GLN A 426 -4.70 -30.50 -4.72
C GLN A 426 -5.38 -31.35 -3.64
N SER A 427 -6.64 -31.06 -3.26
CA SER A 427 -7.43 -31.87 -2.31
C SER A 427 -7.87 -33.22 -2.87
N GLU A 428 -8.22 -33.28 -4.16
CA GLU A 428 -8.73 -34.50 -4.83
C GLU A 428 -7.67 -35.16 -5.73
N GLY A 429 -6.56 -34.46 -6.02
CA GLY A 429 -5.42 -34.98 -6.80
C GLY A 429 -5.75 -35.36 -8.25
N THR A 430 -6.97 -35.09 -8.72
CA THR A 430 -7.51 -35.58 -9.99
C THR A 430 -8.04 -34.41 -10.83
N PHE A 431 -7.64 -34.33 -12.10
CA PHE A 431 -8.20 -33.36 -13.04
C PHE A 431 -9.58 -33.82 -13.53
N ILE A 432 -10.59 -32.97 -13.39
CA ILE A 432 -11.96 -33.21 -13.84
C ILE A 432 -12.23 -32.30 -15.04
N PRO A 433 -12.40 -32.84 -16.27
CA PRO A 433 -12.70 -32.03 -17.44
C PRO A 433 -14.12 -31.46 -17.39
N GLY A 434 -14.29 -30.24 -17.88
CA GLY A 434 -15.60 -29.62 -18.03
C GLY A 434 -16.42 -30.29 -19.13
N LYS A 435 -17.75 -30.27 -18.98
CA LYS A 435 -18.68 -30.90 -19.94
C LYS A 435 -18.64 -30.17 -21.29
N ARG A 436 -18.39 -30.90 -22.37
CA ARG A 436 -18.21 -30.35 -23.74
C ARG A 436 -19.35 -29.45 -24.24
N GLY A 437 -20.58 -29.64 -23.77
CA GLY A 437 -21.73 -28.80 -24.14
C GLY A 437 -21.85 -27.49 -23.34
N GLU A 438 -21.23 -27.40 -22.16
CA GLU A 438 -21.34 -26.27 -21.24
C GLU A 438 -20.13 -25.33 -21.34
N ILE A 439 -18.92 -25.88 -21.50
CA ILE A 439 -17.67 -25.11 -21.54
C ILE A 439 -17.57 -24.04 -22.65
N PRO A 440 -18.22 -24.10 -23.83
CA PRO A 440 -18.15 -23.01 -24.82
C PRO A 440 -18.79 -21.70 -24.33
N PHE A 441 -19.68 -21.75 -23.32
CA PHE A 441 -20.26 -20.55 -22.69
C PHE A 441 -19.30 -19.88 -21.68
N LEU A 442 -18.12 -20.47 -21.46
CA LEU A 442 -17.08 -19.97 -20.56
C LEU A 442 -15.89 -19.35 -21.29
N ASP A 443 -15.85 -19.37 -22.64
CA ASP A 443 -14.76 -18.75 -23.41
C ASP A 443 -14.53 -17.29 -22.98
N GLN A 444 -13.26 -16.89 -22.96
CA GLN A 444 -12.76 -15.59 -22.49
C GLN A 444 -12.92 -15.28 -20.99
N ARG A 445 -13.63 -16.11 -20.20
CA ARG A 445 -13.62 -15.99 -18.74
C ARG A 445 -12.23 -16.30 -18.17
N PRO A 446 -11.88 -15.79 -16.98
CA PRO A 446 -10.59 -16.11 -16.37
C PRO A 446 -10.50 -17.58 -15.97
N LEU A 447 -9.59 -18.31 -16.61
CA LEU A 447 -9.03 -19.56 -16.10
C LEU A 447 -7.90 -19.20 -15.14
N VAL A 448 -8.06 -19.61 -13.87
CA VAL A 448 -7.06 -19.46 -12.83
C VAL A 448 -6.28 -20.77 -12.75
N LEU A 449 -4.95 -20.70 -12.80
CA LEU A 449 -4.03 -21.81 -12.64
C LEU A 449 -3.07 -21.51 -11.49
N ILE A 450 -2.88 -22.45 -10.58
CA ILE A 450 -2.03 -22.30 -9.39
C ILE A 450 -1.01 -23.44 -9.39
N SER A 451 0.23 -23.12 -9.06
CA SER A 451 1.35 -24.04 -8.84
C SER A 451 2.00 -23.72 -7.49
N PRO A 452 2.92 -24.55 -6.96
CA PRO A 452 3.59 -24.29 -5.70
C PRO A 452 4.37 -22.97 -5.60
N THR A 453 4.69 -22.32 -6.74
CA THR A 453 5.50 -21.10 -6.79
C THR A 453 4.91 -19.96 -7.64
N ALA A 454 3.79 -20.17 -8.33
CA ALA A 454 3.20 -19.17 -9.22
C ALA A 454 1.69 -19.34 -9.44
N VAL A 455 1.01 -18.23 -9.72
CA VAL A 455 -0.39 -18.20 -10.19
C VAL A 455 -0.46 -17.55 -11.58
N LYS A 456 -1.16 -18.19 -12.51
CA LYS A 456 -1.42 -17.65 -13.85
C LYS A 456 -2.91 -17.42 -14.05
N PHE A 457 -3.26 -16.31 -14.67
CA PHE A 457 -4.61 -16.01 -15.14
C PHE A 457 -4.56 -15.98 -16.66
N VAL A 458 -5.39 -16.77 -17.34
CA VAL A 458 -5.48 -16.79 -18.81
C VAL A 458 -6.93 -16.75 -19.28
N PRO A 459 -7.23 -16.21 -20.46
CA PRO A 459 -8.54 -16.36 -21.07
C PRO A 459 -8.84 -17.84 -21.33
N PHE A 460 -9.99 -18.32 -20.84
CA PHE A 460 -10.44 -19.67 -21.11
C PHE A 460 -10.75 -19.87 -22.60
N ASP A 461 -10.43 -21.06 -23.09
CA ASP A 461 -10.66 -21.51 -24.47
C ASP A 461 -11.04 -22.99 -24.36
N HIS A 462 -12.30 -23.30 -24.62
CA HIS A 462 -12.84 -24.66 -24.50
C HIS A 462 -12.16 -25.70 -25.39
N LYS A 463 -11.51 -25.29 -26.49
CA LYS A 463 -10.81 -26.19 -27.42
C LYS A 463 -9.43 -26.57 -26.91
N LYS A 464 -8.81 -25.66 -26.15
CA LYS A 464 -7.49 -25.86 -25.58
C LYS A 464 -7.59 -26.42 -24.16
N HIS A 465 -8.19 -25.68 -23.24
CA HIS A 465 -7.97 -25.81 -21.79
C HIS A 465 -8.81 -26.89 -21.07
N ASN A 466 -9.16 -28.00 -21.74
CA ASN A 466 -10.03 -29.04 -21.16
C ASN A 466 -9.35 -30.41 -20.95
N THR A 467 -8.01 -30.45 -20.91
CA THR A 467 -7.22 -31.64 -20.50
C THR A 467 -6.08 -31.21 -19.57
N LEU A 468 -5.59 -32.11 -18.71
CA LEU A 468 -4.51 -31.77 -17.76
C LEU A 468 -3.21 -31.35 -18.48
N GLU A 469 -2.87 -32.00 -19.59
CA GLU A 469 -1.69 -31.67 -20.40
C GLU A 469 -1.77 -30.24 -20.96
N SER A 470 -2.98 -29.81 -21.36
CA SER A 470 -3.22 -28.49 -21.95
C SER A 470 -3.04 -27.34 -20.95
N ILE A 471 -3.44 -27.53 -19.68
CA ILE A 471 -3.24 -26.54 -18.62
C ILE A 471 -1.83 -26.62 -18.01
N GLN A 472 -1.19 -27.80 -18.01
CA GLN A 472 0.24 -27.92 -17.68
C GLN A 472 1.12 -27.21 -18.71
N ALA A 473 0.71 -27.14 -19.98
CA ALA A 473 1.38 -26.33 -20.99
C ALA A 473 1.20 -24.81 -20.80
N GLU A 474 0.16 -24.37 -20.09
CA GLU A 474 -0.01 -22.97 -19.67
C GLU A 474 0.79 -22.64 -18.40
N LEU A 475 0.79 -23.55 -17.42
CA LEU A 475 1.54 -23.43 -16.16
C LEU A 475 2.13 -24.80 -15.76
N PRO A 476 3.45 -25.02 -15.92
CA PRO A 476 4.11 -26.23 -15.45
C PRO A 476 3.92 -26.42 -13.94
N ASN A 477 3.79 -27.68 -13.50
CA ASN A 477 3.52 -28.03 -12.10
C ASN A 477 2.26 -27.37 -11.52
N VAL A 478 1.25 -27.09 -12.35
CA VAL A 478 -0.09 -26.72 -11.87
C VAL A 478 -0.60 -27.81 -10.89
N THR A 479 -1.14 -27.38 -9.75
CA THR A 479 -1.78 -28.22 -8.73
C THR A 479 -3.27 -27.93 -8.62
N ASP A 480 -3.69 -26.72 -9.00
CA ASP A 480 -5.07 -26.29 -8.92
C ASP A 480 -5.45 -25.47 -10.15
N ALA A 481 -6.67 -25.65 -10.63
CA ALA A 481 -7.20 -24.97 -11.80
C ALA A 481 -8.72 -24.81 -11.67
N PHE A 482 -9.25 -23.64 -11.99
CA PHE A 482 -10.71 -23.42 -12.08
C PHE A 482 -11.05 -22.24 -12.97
N VAL A 483 -12.28 -22.22 -13.50
CA VAL A 483 -12.81 -21.06 -14.25
C VAL A 483 -13.64 -20.18 -13.32
N ALA A 484 -13.24 -18.91 -13.21
CA ALA A 484 -13.93 -17.88 -12.42
C ALA A 484 -15.03 -17.16 -13.25
N ALA A 485 -15.89 -16.40 -12.59
CA ALA A 485 -17.06 -15.77 -13.20
C ALA A 485 -16.69 -14.68 -14.21
N GLY A 486 -15.72 -13.82 -13.89
CA GLY A 486 -15.32 -12.69 -14.72
C GLY A 486 -14.06 -11.97 -14.22
N TRP A 487 -13.44 -11.19 -15.10
CA TRP A 487 -12.23 -10.40 -14.80
C TRP A 487 -12.60 -9.13 -14.04
N LEU A 488 -12.00 -8.88 -12.88
CA LEU A 488 -12.20 -7.64 -12.09
C LEU A 488 -11.02 -6.69 -12.26
N VAL A 489 -9.80 -7.21 -12.12
CA VAL A 489 -8.54 -6.45 -12.26
C VAL A 489 -7.55 -7.29 -13.05
N GLU A 490 -6.85 -6.66 -14.00
CA GLU A 490 -5.78 -7.28 -14.78
C GLU A 490 -4.65 -6.25 -14.94
N ASN A 491 -3.41 -6.63 -14.61
CA ASN A 491 -2.24 -5.74 -14.63
C ASN A 491 -2.47 -4.43 -13.83
N SER A 492 -3.08 -4.56 -12.64
CA SER A 492 -3.53 -3.46 -11.77
C SER A 492 -4.54 -2.47 -12.39
N GLN A 493 -5.16 -2.82 -13.52
CA GLN A 493 -6.23 -2.02 -14.14
C GLN A 493 -7.59 -2.69 -13.93
N ALA A 494 -8.55 -1.93 -13.41
CA ALA A 494 -9.95 -2.32 -13.33
C ALA A 494 -10.50 -2.64 -14.74
N GLN A 495 -11.28 -3.71 -14.86
CA GLN A 495 -11.78 -4.16 -16.15
C GLN A 495 -13.16 -3.54 -16.47
N PRO A 496 -13.35 -3.02 -17.69
CA PRO A 496 -14.63 -2.42 -18.08
C PRO A 496 -15.69 -3.50 -18.36
N LEU A 497 -16.96 -3.07 -18.46
CA LEU A 497 -18.13 -3.97 -18.52
C LEU A 497 -18.05 -5.00 -19.65
N GLU A 498 -17.44 -4.65 -20.77
CA GLU A 498 -17.30 -5.51 -21.95
C GLU A 498 -16.45 -6.77 -21.66
N ARG A 499 -15.52 -6.72 -20.69
CA ARG A 499 -14.67 -7.86 -20.29
C ARG A 499 -15.44 -8.95 -19.54
N PHE A 500 -16.66 -8.67 -19.07
CA PHE A 500 -17.57 -9.66 -18.48
C PHE A 500 -18.40 -10.41 -19.54
N GLY A 501 -18.33 -9.98 -20.81
CA GLY A 501 -18.90 -10.69 -21.95
C GLY A 501 -20.42 -10.89 -21.86
N ARG A 502 -20.86 -12.16 -21.77
CA ARG A 502 -22.27 -12.56 -21.70
C ARG A 502 -22.74 -12.92 -20.29
N LEU A 503 -21.98 -12.58 -19.26
CA LEU A 503 -22.40 -12.82 -17.88
C LEU A 503 -23.67 -11.97 -17.59
N TYR A 504 -24.69 -12.59 -17.00
CA TYR A 504 -25.94 -11.90 -16.66
C TYR A 504 -25.80 -11.18 -15.30
N SER A 505 -26.56 -10.11 -15.08
CA SER A 505 -26.60 -9.38 -13.79
C SER A 505 -25.23 -8.89 -13.26
N VAL A 506 -24.27 -8.59 -14.14
CA VAL A 506 -22.89 -8.16 -13.78
C VAL A 506 -22.90 -6.94 -12.86
N ASN A 507 -23.61 -5.89 -13.22
CA ASN A 507 -23.69 -4.66 -12.43
C ASN A 507 -24.91 -4.58 -11.50
N GLU A 508 -25.57 -5.70 -11.21
CA GLU A 508 -26.51 -5.71 -10.07
C GLU A 508 -25.73 -5.59 -8.76
N LEU A 509 -26.26 -4.77 -7.84
CA LEU A 509 -25.71 -4.62 -6.50
C LEU A 509 -25.94 -5.92 -5.72
N ARG A 510 -24.85 -6.63 -5.40
CA ARG A 510 -24.86 -7.90 -4.65
C ARG A 510 -23.61 -7.98 -3.78
N HIS A 511 -23.61 -8.78 -2.71
CA HIS A 511 -22.33 -9.14 -2.07
C HIS A 511 -21.46 -9.85 -3.11
N ARG A 512 -20.15 -9.59 -3.13
CA ARG A 512 -19.24 -10.16 -4.13
C ARG A 512 -18.05 -10.82 -3.48
N ALA A 513 -17.79 -12.06 -3.86
CA ALA A 513 -16.57 -12.80 -3.56
C ALA A 513 -15.55 -12.65 -4.69
N PHE A 514 -14.29 -12.49 -4.32
CA PHE A 514 -13.19 -12.34 -5.27
C PHE A 514 -11.91 -13.04 -4.80
N TRP A 515 -11.11 -13.43 -5.79
CA TRP A 515 -9.77 -13.98 -5.64
C TRP A 515 -8.78 -13.16 -6.44
N GLY A 516 -7.56 -13.01 -5.95
CA GLY A 516 -6.52 -12.36 -6.72
C GLY A 516 -5.13 -12.51 -6.16
N ILE A 517 -4.20 -11.87 -6.85
CA ILE A 517 -2.83 -11.65 -6.40
C ILE A 517 -2.66 -10.15 -6.21
N ASN A 518 -2.20 -9.75 -5.05
CA ASN A 518 -1.97 -8.35 -4.71
C ASN A 518 -0.65 -7.83 -5.31
N GLN A 519 -0.43 -6.52 -5.16
CA GLN A 519 0.76 -5.84 -5.65
C GLN A 519 2.07 -6.33 -5.01
N ALA A 520 2.04 -6.89 -3.81
CA ALA A 520 3.21 -7.53 -3.19
C ALA A 520 3.48 -8.96 -3.71
N GLY A 521 2.70 -9.46 -4.69
CA GLY A 521 2.78 -10.83 -5.18
C GLY A 521 2.12 -11.86 -4.27
N GLN A 522 1.43 -11.43 -3.22
CA GLN A 522 0.78 -12.31 -2.25
C GLN A 522 -0.63 -12.69 -2.73
N PRO A 523 -1.11 -13.91 -2.43
CA PRO A 523 -2.51 -14.25 -2.69
C PRO A 523 -3.44 -13.51 -1.75
N GLN A 524 -4.62 -13.15 -2.25
CA GLN A 524 -5.61 -12.39 -1.49
C GLN A 524 -7.04 -12.78 -1.88
N ILE A 525 -7.78 -13.32 -0.91
CA ILE A 525 -9.23 -13.53 -0.97
C ILE A 525 -9.96 -12.35 -0.33
N GLY A 526 -11.23 -12.17 -0.64
CA GLY A 526 -12.07 -11.26 0.12
C GLY A 526 -13.51 -11.19 -0.35
N VAL A 527 -14.31 -10.41 0.39
CA VAL A 527 -15.71 -10.12 0.08
C VAL A 527 -16.04 -8.64 0.28
N SER A 528 -16.98 -8.12 -0.49
CA SER A 528 -17.73 -6.92 -0.09
C SER A 528 -18.77 -7.32 0.96
N THR A 529 -18.83 -6.60 2.08
CA THR A 529 -19.88 -6.85 3.10
C THR A 529 -21.16 -6.05 2.83
N GLU A 530 -21.13 -5.17 1.83
CA GLU A 530 -22.30 -4.48 1.28
C GLU A 530 -22.45 -4.78 -0.23
N PRO A 531 -23.67 -4.60 -0.79
CA PRO A 531 -23.93 -4.83 -2.21
C PRO A 531 -23.16 -3.88 -3.15
N ILE A 532 -22.44 -4.45 -4.14
CA ILE A 532 -21.66 -3.71 -5.16
C ILE A 532 -21.80 -4.35 -6.55
N GLY A 533 -21.72 -3.54 -7.61
CA GLY A 533 -21.66 -3.98 -9.01
C GLY A 533 -20.24 -4.42 -9.40
N SER A 534 -20.08 -5.34 -10.35
CA SER A 534 -18.75 -5.90 -10.67
C SER A 534 -17.75 -4.88 -11.24
N VAL A 535 -18.21 -3.84 -11.96
CA VAL A 535 -17.30 -2.78 -12.47
C VAL A 535 -16.75 -1.93 -11.31
N ASP A 536 -17.61 -1.48 -10.39
CA ASP A 536 -17.20 -0.69 -9.22
C ASP A 536 -16.33 -1.53 -8.27
N LEU A 537 -16.61 -2.83 -8.14
CA LEU A 537 -15.73 -3.78 -7.46
C LEU A 537 -14.34 -3.82 -8.11
N GLY A 538 -14.25 -3.91 -9.44
CA GLY A 538 -12.97 -3.85 -10.15
C GLY A 538 -12.19 -2.57 -9.84
N ALA A 539 -12.87 -1.42 -9.82
CA ALA A 539 -12.27 -0.13 -9.45
C ALA A 539 -11.79 -0.11 -7.98
N ALA A 540 -12.60 -0.60 -7.04
CA ALA A 540 -12.25 -0.69 -5.63
C ALA A 540 -11.05 -1.62 -5.38
N LEU A 541 -11.00 -2.79 -6.04
CA LEU A 541 -9.88 -3.74 -5.93
C LEU A 541 -8.59 -3.20 -6.56
N ALA A 542 -8.67 -2.46 -7.66
CA ALA A 542 -7.50 -1.77 -8.22
C ALA A 542 -6.94 -0.72 -7.23
N LYS A 543 -7.82 0.06 -6.57
CA LYS A 543 -7.45 0.98 -5.48
C LYS A 543 -6.89 0.26 -4.25
N ALA A 544 -7.39 -0.93 -3.93
CA ALA A 544 -6.89 -1.79 -2.86
C ALA A 544 -5.47 -2.36 -3.14
N GLY A 545 -4.97 -2.22 -4.37
CA GLY A 545 -3.66 -2.72 -4.77
C GLY A 545 -3.66 -4.16 -5.29
N PHE A 546 -4.73 -4.63 -5.92
CA PHE A 546 -4.69 -5.89 -6.66
C PHE A 546 -3.84 -5.77 -7.95
N ARG A 547 -3.04 -6.80 -8.26
CA ARG A 547 -2.32 -6.97 -9.53
C ARG A 547 -3.21 -7.70 -10.54
N HIS A 548 -3.85 -8.77 -10.10
CA HIS A 548 -4.95 -9.44 -10.81
C HIS A 548 -6.04 -9.79 -9.81
N ALA A 549 -7.30 -9.68 -10.21
CA ALA A 549 -8.46 -10.11 -9.44
C ALA A 549 -9.55 -10.66 -10.35
N VAL A 550 -10.23 -11.70 -9.89
CA VAL A 550 -11.33 -12.37 -10.58
C VAL A 550 -12.52 -12.50 -9.64
N MET A 551 -13.72 -12.37 -10.20
CA MET A 551 -14.96 -12.60 -9.47
C MET A 551 -15.23 -14.10 -9.39
N LEU A 552 -15.58 -14.59 -8.21
CA LEU A 552 -15.81 -16.01 -7.96
C LEU A 552 -17.29 -16.35 -8.15
N ASP A 553 -18.17 -15.67 -7.41
CA ASP A 553 -19.62 -15.83 -7.51
C ASP A 553 -20.36 -14.56 -7.99
N SER A 554 -21.53 -14.82 -8.57
CA SER A 554 -22.62 -13.91 -8.90
C SER A 554 -23.31 -13.23 -7.71
N GLY A 555 -23.05 -13.63 -6.45
CA GLY A 555 -23.42 -12.90 -5.24
C GLY A 555 -24.50 -13.51 -4.34
N ALA A 556 -24.79 -14.81 -4.48
CA ALA A 556 -25.75 -15.55 -3.63
C ALA A 556 -25.11 -16.74 -2.89
N SER A 557 -23.83 -17.02 -3.16
CA SER A 557 -22.96 -17.97 -2.47
C SER A 557 -21.75 -17.29 -1.82
N THR A 558 -21.59 -15.98 -2.02
CA THR A 558 -20.52 -15.16 -1.42
C THR A 558 -20.35 -15.44 0.06
N SER A 559 -19.18 -15.96 0.41
CA SER A 559 -18.83 -16.50 1.72
C SER A 559 -17.34 -16.36 1.94
N LEU A 560 -16.95 -15.87 3.13
CA LEU A 560 -15.56 -15.78 3.55
C LEU A 560 -15.43 -16.39 4.93
N ALA A 561 -14.47 -17.29 5.12
CA ALA A 561 -14.12 -17.86 6.41
C ALA A 561 -12.68 -17.48 6.79
N TYR A 562 -12.45 -17.21 8.08
CA TYR A 562 -11.11 -17.00 8.65
C TYR A 562 -11.07 -17.62 10.05
N LYS A 563 -10.06 -18.45 10.31
CA LYS A 563 -9.86 -19.18 11.57
C LYS A 563 -11.13 -19.94 12.03
N GLY A 564 -11.78 -20.62 11.08
CA GLY A 564 -13.00 -21.41 11.32
C GLY A 564 -14.30 -20.61 11.45
N ALA A 565 -14.26 -19.28 11.51
CA ALA A 565 -15.45 -18.44 11.60
C ALA A 565 -15.87 -17.89 10.22
N SER A 566 -17.17 -17.91 9.92
CA SER A 566 -17.74 -17.11 8.83
C SER A 566 -17.61 -15.62 9.13
N LEU A 567 -17.22 -14.83 8.12
CA LEU A 567 -17.08 -13.38 8.20
C LEU A 567 -18.21 -12.62 7.50
N VAL A 568 -19.21 -13.31 6.96
CA VAL A 568 -20.42 -12.72 6.37
C VAL A 568 -21.60 -12.83 7.34
N GLY A 569 -22.41 -11.77 7.44
CA GLY A 569 -23.51 -11.64 8.41
C GLY A 569 -24.80 -12.42 8.08
N TYR A 570 -24.73 -13.41 7.19
CA TYR A 570 -25.84 -14.24 6.73
C TYR A 570 -25.34 -15.65 6.40
N THR A 571 -26.25 -16.61 6.24
CA THR A 571 -25.91 -17.97 5.79
C THR A 571 -25.87 -18.02 4.25
N PRO A 572 -24.69 -18.19 3.61
CA PRO A 572 -24.60 -18.29 2.16
C PRO A 572 -25.15 -19.63 1.65
N ARG A 573 -25.44 -19.73 0.35
CA ARG A 573 -25.74 -21.04 -0.25
C ARG A 573 -24.48 -21.92 -0.24
N PRO A 574 -24.55 -23.18 0.23
CA PRO A 574 -23.43 -24.13 0.21
C PRO A 574 -22.76 -24.24 -1.17
N VAL A 575 -21.45 -24.43 -1.18
CA VAL A 575 -20.61 -24.48 -2.39
C VAL A 575 -19.85 -25.81 -2.49
N PRO A 576 -19.57 -26.31 -3.71
CA PRO A 576 -18.75 -27.51 -3.90
C PRO A 576 -17.25 -27.20 -4.00
N HIS A 577 -16.84 -25.93 -4.04
CA HIS A 577 -15.46 -25.55 -4.30
C HIS A 577 -15.11 -24.24 -3.58
N VAL A 578 -13.91 -24.16 -3.02
CA VAL A 578 -13.37 -22.96 -2.35
C VAL A 578 -11.95 -22.66 -2.81
N VAL A 579 -11.55 -21.39 -2.71
CA VAL A 579 -10.16 -20.95 -2.82
C VAL A 579 -9.67 -20.63 -1.41
N ALA A 580 -8.58 -21.25 -0.98
CA ALA A 580 -8.14 -21.25 0.41
C ALA A 580 -6.67 -20.83 0.57
N LEU A 581 -6.34 -20.35 1.77
CA LEU A 581 -5.01 -19.87 2.15
C LEU A 581 -4.46 -20.73 3.30
N VAL A 582 -3.38 -21.45 3.01
CA VAL A 582 -2.61 -22.24 3.97
C VAL A 582 -1.51 -21.34 4.55
N PRO A 583 -1.30 -21.29 5.88
CA PRO A 583 -0.22 -20.50 6.44
C PRO A 583 1.14 -21.05 5.99
N PRO A 584 2.19 -20.20 5.91
CA PRO A 584 3.53 -20.70 5.68
C PRO A 584 3.91 -21.68 6.79
N THR A 585 4.39 -22.87 6.42
CA THR A 585 4.96 -23.82 7.37
C THR A 585 6.16 -23.17 8.06
N SER A 586 6.09 -22.99 9.37
CA SER A 586 7.25 -22.60 10.18
C SER A 586 8.36 -23.63 10.01
N GLU A 587 9.60 -23.19 9.74
CA GLU A 587 10.80 -24.03 9.85
C GLU A 587 11.12 -24.34 11.33
N LEU A 588 10.22 -25.07 11.98
CA LEU A 588 10.31 -25.54 13.35
C LEU A 588 9.71 -26.94 13.44
N ASN A 589 10.44 -27.93 12.90
CA ASN A 589 10.52 -29.30 13.45
C ASN A 589 11.54 -30.22 12.73
N THR A 590 12.70 -29.71 12.32
CA THR A 590 13.90 -30.57 12.17
C THR A 590 14.58 -30.73 13.52
N ASN A 591 13.98 -31.53 14.42
CA ASN A 591 14.65 -32.30 15.48
C ASN A 591 13.61 -32.96 16.40
N CYS A 592 13.11 -34.13 16.01
CA CYS A 592 12.80 -35.17 16.98
C CYS A 592 13.03 -36.53 16.31
N ALA A 593 13.87 -37.36 16.93
CA ALA A 593 14.38 -38.56 16.29
C ALA A 593 13.29 -39.64 16.14
N LEU A 594 13.40 -40.42 15.06
CA LEU A 594 12.76 -41.73 14.97
C LEU A 594 13.27 -42.63 16.11
N VAL A 595 12.46 -42.80 17.15
CA VAL A 595 12.59 -43.95 18.05
C VAL A 595 11.68 -45.05 17.52
N SER A 596 12.29 -46.13 17.04
CA SER A 596 11.58 -47.23 16.41
C SER A 596 10.84 -48.12 17.42
N ALA A 597 9.67 -48.58 17.01
CA ALA A 597 9.10 -49.91 17.26
C ALA A 597 9.10 -50.47 18.71
N ARG A 598 7.89 -50.64 19.24
CA ARG A 598 7.30 -51.97 19.47
C ARG A 598 5.78 -51.93 19.39
#